data_AF-A0AAD7DTV2-F1
#
_entry.id   AF-A0AAD7DTV2-F1
#
_cell.length_a   1.000
_cell.length_b   1.000
_cell.length_c   1.000
_cell.angle_alpha   90.00
_cell.angle_beta   90.00
_cell.angle_gamma   90.00
#
_symmetry.space_group_name_H-M   'P 1'
#
loop_
_entity.id
_entity.type
_entity.pdbx_description
1 polymer ?
#
loop_
_entity_poly.entity_id
_entity_poly.type
_entity_poly.pdbx_seq_one_letter_code
_entity_poly.pdbx_strand_id
1 'polypeptide(L)'
;SGCYYSMPAIRLRSRYPRLKHDQVNEGSKRGATCSKFYGQYGQQHLTGGIMCVWCTHSVCYGFHCIPQGERRNDVFSAIVTHWPKAPKRIIYDFACALGPYCMTREPAFFAQTQFVIDNFHASGHMKCFPAAFLKSYAQVDPRLACINTSAAKCGNGGISRIRKAVSYMGQT
;
A
#
# COMPACT_ATOMS: atom_id res chain seq x y z
N SER A 1 1.32 -11.46 -16.02
CA SER A 1 1.41 -10.36 -15.03
C SER A 1 2.38 -10.76 -13.92
N GLY A 2 3.30 -9.88 -13.51
CA GLY A 2 4.29 -10.17 -12.47
C GLY A 2 3.72 -10.11 -11.05
N CYS A 3 2.69 -10.88 -10.74
CA CYS A 3 2.08 -10.88 -9.41
C CYS A 3 1.87 -12.33 -8.94
N TYR A 4 2.12 -12.59 -7.65
CA TYR A 4 1.86 -13.89 -7.06
C TYR A 4 1.34 -13.73 -5.64
N TYR A 5 0.21 -14.37 -5.34
CA TYR A 5 -0.39 -14.42 -4.01
C TYR A 5 -0.62 -15.87 -3.63
N SER A 6 -0.40 -16.16 -2.35
CA SER A 6 -0.79 -17.44 -1.73
C SER A 6 -2.31 -17.65 -1.77
N MET A 7 -3.08 -16.57 -1.88
CA MET A 7 -4.53 -16.59 -2.07
C MET A 7 -4.88 -16.46 -3.56
N PRO A 8 -5.90 -17.17 -4.06
CA PRO A 8 -6.35 -16.99 -5.43
C PRO A 8 -6.98 -15.61 -5.65
N ALA A 9 -6.95 -15.13 -6.89
CA ALA A 9 -7.76 -13.98 -7.28
C ALA A 9 -9.24 -14.41 -7.29
N ILE A 10 -10.04 -13.85 -6.40
CA ILE A 10 -11.46 -14.21 -6.21
C ILE A 10 -12.43 -13.29 -6.96
N ARG A 11 -11.94 -12.12 -7.40
CA ARG A 11 -12.73 -11.19 -8.23
C ARG A 11 -11.82 -10.29 -9.07
N LEU A 12 -12.37 -9.79 -10.16
CA LEU A 12 -11.72 -8.80 -11.01
C LEU A 12 -11.78 -7.42 -10.37
N ARG A 13 -10.75 -6.59 -10.61
CA ARG A 13 -10.77 -5.19 -10.21
C ARG A 13 -11.79 -4.42 -11.05
N SER A 14 -12.85 -3.94 -10.39
CA SER A 14 -13.87 -3.08 -11.02
C SER A 14 -13.27 -1.79 -11.58
N ARG A 15 -13.88 -1.31 -12.66
CA ARG A 15 -13.66 0.04 -13.18
C ARG A 15 -14.73 0.96 -12.61
N TYR A 16 -14.37 2.19 -12.27
CA TYR A 16 -15.29 3.19 -11.77
C TYR A 16 -15.37 4.35 -12.78
N PRO A 17 -16.22 4.27 -13.82
CA PRO A 17 -16.23 5.24 -14.93
C PRO A 17 -16.53 6.68 -14.49
N ARG A 18 -17.25 6.84 -13.39
CA ARG A 18 -17.60 8.14 -12.81
C ARG A 18 -16.43 8.81 -12.08
N LEU A 19 -15.33 8.09 -11.84
CA LEU A 19 -14.12 8.64 -11.24
C LEU A 19 -13.12 8.98 -12.35
N LYS A 20 -12.94 10.28 -12.63
CA LYS A 20 -12.09 10.82 -13.71
C LYS A 20 -10.66 10.27 -13.72
N HIS A 21 -10.14 9.85 -12.57
CA HIS A 21 -8.78 9.32 -12.39
C HIS A 21 -8.77 7.90 -11.83
N ASP A 22 -9.74 7.06 -12.17
CA ASP A 22 -9.82 5.71 -11.61
C ASP A 22 -8.60 4.83 -11.95
N GLN A 23 -8.19 4.87 -13.22
CA GLN A 23 -7.10 4.07 -13.77
C GLN A 23 -5.96 4.92 -14.34
N VAL A 24 -6.07 6.25 -14.24
CA VAL A 24 -4.98 7.12 -14.67
C VAL A 24 -3.81 6.85 -13.75
N ASN A 25 -2.69 6.46 -14.34
CA ASN A 25 -1.39 6.48 -13.70
C ASN A 25 -1.21 7.88 -13.11
N GLU A 26 -1.32 8.02 -11.78
CA GLU A 26 -1.19 9.32 -11.12
C GLU A 26 0.20 9.92 -11.34
N GLY A 27 0.35 10.60 -12.48
CA GLY A 27 1.48 11.41 -12.86
C GLY A 27 1.40 12.76 -12.16
N SER A 28 2.46 13.05 -11.42
CA SER A 28 3.05 14.38 -11.17
C SER A 28 2.26 15.52 -10.50
N LYS A 29 0.95 15.46 -10.24
CA LYS A 29 0.27 16.54 -9.49
C LYS A 29 -0.40 16.03 -8.22
N ARG A 30 0.41 15.84 -7.17
CA ARG A 30 -0.07 15.62 -5.80
C ARG A 30 -0.11 16.96 -5.08
N GLY A 31 -1.26 17.27 -4.47
CA GLY A 31 -1.39 18.36 -3.51
C GLY A 31 -0.36 18.25 -2.38
N ALA A 32 -0.01 19.40 -1.80
CA ALA A 32 1.17 19.69 -0.97
C ALA A 32 1.32 18.92 0.38
N THR A 33 0.72 17.74 0.56
CA THR A 33 0.48 17.19 1.91
C THR A 33 1.23 15.92 2.29
N CYS A 34 1.94 15.23 1.39
CA CYS A 34 2.87 14.15 1.77
C CYS A 34 3.75 13.74 0.58
N SER A 35 5.00 14.20 0.55
CA SER A 35 5.87 14.17 -0.65
C SER A 35 7.23 13.51 -0.41
N LYS A 36 7.44 12.74 0.66
CA LYS A 36 8.81 12.48 1.12
C LYS A 36 9.58 11.32 0.46
N PHE A 37 9.17 10.76 -0.68
CA PHE A 37 10.02 9.76 -1.37
C PHE A 37 10.02 9.81 -2.91
N TYR A 38 9.29 10.74 -3.55
CA TYR A 38 9.35 10.82 -5.02
C TYR A 38 10.73 11.27 -5.53
N GLY A 39 11.42 12.15 -4.80
CA GLY A 39 12.74 12.65 -5.20
C GLY A 39 13.84 11.57 -5.21
N GLN A 40 13.80 10.63 -4.26
CA GLN A 40 14.83 9.60 -4.12
C GLN A 40 14.60 8.39 -5.05
N TYR A 41 13.34 8.03 -5.31
CA TYR A 41 12.99 6.90 -6.19
C TYR A 41 12.70 7.32 -7.64
N GLY A 42 12.25 8.55 -7.87
CA GLY A 42 11.88 9.05 -9.20
C GLY A 42 13.06 9.45 -10.07
N GLN A 43 14.21 9.82 -9.50
CA GLN A 43 15.39 10.23 -10.28
C GLN A 43 16.25 9.06 -10.79
N GLN A 44 16.07 7.84 -10.28
CA GLN A 44 16.97 6.73 -10.63
C GLN A 44 16.53 5.90 -11.85
N HIS A 45 15.43 6.23 -12.55
CA HIS A 45 14.92 5.43 -13.68
C HIS A 45 14.81 3.90 -13.41
N LEU A 46 14.81 3.48 -12.14
CA LEU A 46 14.62 2.10 -11.70
C LEU A 46 13.12 1.84 -11.53
N THR A 47 12.36 2.01 -12.62
CA THR A 47 10.89 2.05 -12.54
C THR A 47 10.24 0.73 -12.12
N GLY A 48 10.98 -0.37 -12.00
CA GLY A 48 10.52 -1.64 -11.42
C GLY A 48 10.71 -1.75 -9.89
N GLY A 49 9.63 -2.01 -9.15
CA GLY A 49 9.64 -2.37 -7.73
C GLY A 49 8.80 -3.62 -7.44
N ILE A 50 8.96 -4.21 -6.25
CA ILE A 50 8.11 -5.30 -5.76
C ILE A 50 7.39 -4.78 -4.52
N MET A 51 6.06 -4.74 -4.55
CA MET A 51 5.24 -4.50 -3.37
C MET A 51 4.80 -5.83 -2.81
N CYS A 52 5.29 -6.16 -1.62
CA CYS A 52 4.89 -7.36 -0.90
C CYS A 52 3.83 -7.04 0.14
N VAL A 53 2.88 -7.96 0.31
CA VAL A 53 1.84 -7.86 1.34
C VAL A 53 2.21 -8.81 2.47
N TRP A 54 2.32 -8.26 3.67
CA TRP A 54 2.75 -8.97 4.86
C TRP A 54 1.65 -8.93 5.93
N CYS A 55 1.59 -9.98 6.75
CA CYS A 55 0.87 -9.91 8.02
C CYS A 55 1.76 -9.33 9.12
N THR A 56 1.17 -8.97 10.26
CA THR A 56 1.89 -8.45 11.42
C THR A 56 2.79 -9.49 12.10
N HIS A 57 2.63 -10.77 11.77
CA HIS A 57 3.52 -11.87 12.19
C HIS A 57 4.70 -12.10 11.23
N SER A 58 4.92 -11.20 10.27
CA SER A 58 6.00 -11.28 9.26
C SER A 58 5.86 -12.44 8.26
N VAL A 59 4.64 -12.92 8.01
CA VAL A 59 4.35 -13.87 6.93
C VAL A 59 4.00 -13.10 5.65
N CYS A 60 4.67 -13.42 4.55
CA CYS A 60 4.38 -12.84 3.22
C CYS A 60 3.17 -13.55 2.61
N TYR A 61 2.12 -12.81 2.27
CA TYR A 61 0.96 -13.36 1.56
C TYR A 61 1.12 -13.33 0.05
N GLY A 62 2.02 -12.49 -0.48
CA GLY A 62 2.23 -12.35 -1.90
C GLY A 62 2.85 -11.01 -2.28
N PHE A 63 3.00 -10.79 -3.58
CA PHE A 63 3.59 -9.59 -4.14
C PHE A 63 2.96 -9.15 -5.47
N HIS A 64 3.09 -7.85 -5.76
CA HIS A 64 2.91 -7.26 -7.08
C HIS A 64 4.23 -6.67 -7.57
N CYS A 65 4.61 -6.98 -8.81
CA CYS A 65 5.62 -6.22 -9.54
C CYS A 65 5.00 -4.92 -10.05
N ILE A 66 5.66 -3.81 -9.73
CA ILE A 66 5.21 -2.47 -10.06
C ILE A 66 6.19 -1.85 -11.06
N PRO A 67 5.80 -1.69 -12.33
CA PRO A 67 6.71 -1.27 -13.39
C PRO A 67 6.92 0.25 -13.49
N GLN A 68 6.17 1.09 -12.76
CA GLN A 68 6.28 2.56 -12.81
C GLN A 68 6.18 3.25 -11.42
N GLY A 69 6.62 2.54 -10.37
CA GLY A 69 6.60 3.00 -8.97
C GLY A 69 5.29 2.76 -8.22
N GLU A 70 5.41 2.43 -6.92
CA GLU A 70 4.33 2.00 -6.02
C GLU A 70 3.22 3.04 -5.82
N ARG A 71 1.97 2.64 -6.04
CA ARG A 71 0.81 3.53 -5.98
C ARG A 71 -0.33 2.92 -5.17
N ARG A 72 -1.26 3.79 -4.77
CA ARG A 72 -2.50 3.40 -4.06
C ARG A 72 -3.31 2.36 -4.83
N ASN A 73 -3.28 2.42 -6.16
CA ASN A 73 -3.96 1.49 -7.03
C ASN A 73 -3.44 0.06 -6.88
N ASP A 74 -2.13 -0.13 -6.68
CA ASP A 74 -1.54 -1.47 -6.56
C ASP A 74 -2.00 -2.15 -5.26
N VAL A 75 -1.92 -1.41 -4.14
CA VAL A 75 -2.44 -1.87 -2.84
C VAL A 75 -3.94 -2.12 -2.92
N PHE A 76 -4.71 -1.17 -3.44
CA PHE A 76 -6.15 -1.33 -3.61
C PHE A 76 -6.49 -2.57 -4.43
N SER A 77 -5.87 -2.71 -5.60
CA SER A 77 -6.10 -3.83 -6.52
C SER A 77 -5.79 -5.15 -5.83
N ALA A 78 -4.64 -5.27 -5.17
CA ALA A 78 -4.25 -6.47 -4.43
C ALA A 78 -5.31 -6.87 -3.39
N ILE A 79 -5.72 -5.92 -2.55
CA ILE A 79 -6.67 -6.20 -1.47
C ILE A 79 -8.04 -6.55 -2.03
N VAL A 80 -8.57 -5.79 -2.99
CA VAL A 80 -9.90 -6.10 -3.53
C VAL A 80 -9.88 -7.43 -4.28
N THR A 81 -8.88 -7.75 -5.09
CA THR A 81 -8.95 -8.96 -5.93
C THR A 81 -8.69 -10.26 -5.17
N HIS A 82 -7.99 -10.24 -4.03
CA HIS A 82 -7.59 -11.46 -3.32
C HIS A 82 -8.26 -11.66 -1.95
N TRP A 83 -8.82 -10.61 -1.32
CA TRP A 83 -9.49 -10.76 -0.02
C TRP A 83 -11.01 -10.85 -0.13
N PRO A 84 -11.66 -11.90 0.43
CA PRO A 84 -13.12 -12.02 0.44
C PRO A 84 -13.77 -10.95 1.32
N LYS A 85 -13.10 -10.58 2.41
CA LYS A 85 -13.45 -9.46 3.29
C LYS A 85 -12.23 -8.59 3.51
N ALA A 86 -12.41 -7.26 3.48
CA ALA A 86 -11.31 -6.34 3.71
C ALA A 86 -10.65 -6.59 5.08
N PRO A 87 -9.31 -6.52 5.17
CA PRO A 87 -8.62 -6.60 6.45
C PRO A 87 -9.16 -5.55 7.43
N LYS A 88 -9.27 -5.91 8.72
CA LYS A 88 -9.67 -4.94 9.76
C LYS A 88 -8.73 -3.73 9.80
N ARG A 89 -7.48 -3.92 9.42
CA ARG A 89 -6.45 -2.87 9.40
C ARG A 89 -5.52 -3.06 8.22
N ILE A 90 -5.23 -1.96 7.53
CA ILE A 90 -4.22 -1.87 6.49
C ILE A 90 -3.16 -0.89 6.98
N ILE A 91 -1.93 -1.39 7.12
CA ILE A 91 -0.75 -0.63 7.54
C ILE A 91 0.06 -0.33 6.29
N TYR A 92 0.25 0.94 5.96
CA TYR A 92 0.93 1.33 4.72
C TYR A 92 1.53 2.72 4.84
N ASP A 93 2.73 2.94 4.30
CA ASP A 93 3.46 4.21 4.37
C ASP A 93 2.60 5.38 3.89
N PHE A 94 1.81 5.17 2.83
CA PHE A 94 0.91 6.19 2.28
C PHE A 94 -0.57 5.93 2.58
N ALA A 95 -0.86 5.32 3.73
CA ALA A 95 -2.21 5.00 4.18
C ALA A 95 -3.16 6.22 4.23
N CYS A 96 -2.63 7.40 4.56
CA CYS A 96 -3.43 8.64 4.65
C CYS A 96 -4.15 8.99 3.34
N ALA A 97 -3.56 8.62 2.19
CA ALA A 97 -4.19 8.82 0.89
C ALA A 97 -4.85 7.53 0.36
N LEU A 98 -4.38 6.35 0.80
CA LEU A 98 -5.00 5.07 0.46
C LEU A 98 -6.42 4.96 1.02
N GLY A 99 -6.65 5.39 2.27
CA GLY A 99 -7.98 5.32 2.90
C GLY A 99 -9.08 6.01 2.08
N PRO A 100 -8.94 7.32 1.78
CA PRO A 100 -9.87 8.02 0.89
C PRO A 100 -9.98 7.35 -0.48
N TYR A 101 -8.86 6.91 -1.07
CA TYR A 101 -8.86 6.23 -2.37
C TYR A 101 -9.72 4.96 -2.37
N CYS A 102 -9.62 4.14 -1.32
CA CYS A 102 -10.40 2.92 -1.12
C CYS A 102 -11.87 3.24 -0.85
N MET A 103 -12.17 4.18 0.05
CA MET A 103 -13.53 4.55 0.43
C MET A 103 -14.32 5.20 -0.72
N THR A 104 -13.67 5.94 -1.62
CA THR A 104 -14.32 6.51 -2.81
C THR A 104 -14.74 5.44 -3.83
N ARG A 105 -14.08 4.27 -3.82
CA ARG A 105 -14.29 3.20 -4.82
C ARG A 105 -15.16 2.07 -4.28
N GLU A 106 -14.83 1.57 -3.10
CA GLU A 106 -15.46 0.40 -2.48
C GLU A 106 -15.83 0.67 -1.02
N PRO A 107 -16.70 1.66 -0.73
CA PRO A 107 -17.01 2.07 0.64
C PRO A 107 -17.61 0.91 1.46
N ALA A 108 -18.47 0.10 0.86
CA ALA A 108 -19.09 -1.04 1.54
C ALA A 108 -18.07 -2.12 1.93
N PHE A 109 -17.11 -2.41 1.03
CA PHE A 109 -16.07 -3.40 1.29
C PHE A 109 -15.10 -2.93 2.39
N PHE A 110 -14.74 -1.64 2.38
CA PHE A 110 -13.77 -1.05 3.32
C PHE A 110 -14.41 -0.39 4.56
N ALA A 111 -15.72 -0.48 4.74
CA ALA A 111 -16.46 0.21 5.82
C ALA A 111 -15.90 -0.05 7.23
N GLN A 112 -15.34 -1.24 7.46
CA GLN A 112 -14.76 -1.66 8.74
C GLN A 112 -13.22 -1.74 8.71
N THR A 113 -12.59 -1.11 7.71
CA THR A 113 -11.14 -1.12 7.52
C THR A 113 -10.52 0.15 8.08
N GLN A 114 -9.57 -0.02 9.00
CA GLN A 114 -8.75 1.07 9.49
C GLN A 114 -7.48 1.22 8.65
N PHE A 115 -7.23 2.41 8.13
CA PHE A 115 -6.01 2.72 7.37
C PHE A 115 -5.04 3.47 8.28
N VAL A 116 -3.87 2.89 8.54
CA VAL A 116 -2.85 3.50 9.40
C VAL A 116 -1.49 3.54 8.72
N ILE A 117 -0.76 4.61 8.98
CA ILE A 117 0.59 4.83 8.50
C ILE A 117 1.53 3.91 9.29
N ASP A 118 2.51 3.32 8.61
CA ASP A 118 3.60 2.60 9.28
C ASP A 118 4.37 3.56 10.22
N ASN A 119 4.56 3.16 11.47
CA ASN A 119 5.26 3.97 12.47
C ASN A 119 6.68 4.37 12.04
N PHE A 120 7.36 3.54 11.25
CA PHE A 120 8.70 3.88 10.74
C PHE A 120 8.67 5.13 9.86
N HIS A 121 7.58 5.34 9.13
CA HIS A 121 7.41 6.47 8.22
C HIS A 121 6.55 7.59 8.80
N ALA A 122 5.87 7.36 9.93
CA ALA A 122 4.94 8.31 10.56
C ALA A 122 5.52 9.71 10.80
N SER A 123 6.82 9.84 11.12
CA SER A 123 7.48 11.14 11.29
C SER A 123 7.47 12.01 10.03
N GLY A 124 7.36 11.41 8.84
CA GLY A 124 7.23 12.10 7.56
C GLY A 124 5.83 12.64 7.26
N HIS A 125 4.83 12.36 8.11
CA HIS A 125 3.42 12.67 7.87
C HIS A 125 2.90 13.84 8.71
N MET A 126 3.69 14.89 8.87
CA MET A 126 3.38 16.01 9.80
C MET A 126 2.03 16.72 9.56
N LYS A 127 1.49 16.68 8.34
CA LYS A 127 0.22 17.34 7.97
C LYS A 127 -0.95 16.35 7.79
N CYS A 128 -0.75 15.07 8.12
CA CYS A 128 -1.81 14.06 8.01
C CYS A 128 -2.70 14.10 9.26
N PHE A 129 -3.98 13.74 9.08
CA PHE A 129 -4.95 13.72 10.17
C PHE A 129 -4.61 12.63 11.22
N PRO A 130 -4.84 12.86 12.53
CA PRO A 130 -4.52 11.90 13.59
C PRO A 130 -5.11 10.48 13.39
N ALA A 131 -6.25 10.34 12.70
CA ALA A 131 -6.84 9.02 12.38
C ALA A 131 -6.01 8.20 11.37
N ALA A 132 -4.97 8.77 10.75
CA ALA A 132 -4.03 8.00 9.95
C ALA A 132 -2.90 7.38 10.80
N PHE A 133 -2.81 7.67 12.10
CA PHE A 133 -1.70 7.22 12.94
C PHE A 133 -2.15 6.16 13.93
N LEU A 134 -1.46 5.02 13.96
CA LEU A 134 -1.75 3.95 14.91
C LEU A 134 -1.65 4.41 16.37
N LYS A 135 -0.70 5.31 16.65
CA LYS A 135 -0.51 5.90 17.99
C LYS A 135 -1.78 6.56 18.53
N SER A 136 -2.56 7.25 17.70
CA SER A 136 -3.81 7.89 18.11
C SER A 136 -4.84 6.87 18.60
N TYR A 137 -4.89 5.69 17.98
CA TYR A 137 -5.79 4.62 18.41
C TYR A 137 -5.25 3.87 19.61
N ALA A 138 -3.93 3.71 19.71
CA ALA A 138 -3.28 3.08 20.85
C ALA A 138 -3.51 3.84 22.17
N GLN A 139 -3.81 5.14 22.11
CA GLN A 139 -4.22 5.93 23.27
C GLN A 139 -5.57 5.48 23.84
N VAL A 140 -6.45 4.91 23.01
CA VAL A 140 -7.78 4.43 23.42
C VAL A 140 -7.79 2.92 23.64
N ASP A 141 -7.09 2.16 22.79
CA ASP A 141 -6.90 0.71 22.92
C ASP A 141 -5.40 0.38 22.95
N PRO A 142 -4.79 0.23 24.15
CA PRO A 142 -3.37 -0.05 24.32
C PRO A 142 -2.88 -1.31 23.61
N ARG A 143 -3.77 -2.27 23.33
CA ARG A 143 -3.42 -3.50 22.58
C ARG A 143 -2.98 -3.18 21.15
N LEU A 144 -3.35 -2.02 20.61
CA LEU A 144 -2.90 -1.60 19.28
C LEU A 144 -1.42 -1.19 19.27
N ALA A 145 -0.83 -0.86 20.42
CA ALA A 145 0.59 -0.54 20.52
C ALA A 145 1.49 -1.75 20.26
N CYS A 146 1.01 -2.98 20.50
CA CYS A 146 1.80 -4.20 20.28
C CYS A 146 1.79 -4.69 18.82
N ILE A 147 1.08 -4.00 17.92
CA ILE A 147 1.05 -4.37 16.51
C ILE A 147 2.40 -4.05 15.87
N ASN A 148 3.03 -5.06 15.27
CA ASN A 148 4.24 -4.90 14.49
C ASN A 148 3.94 -4.20 13.16
N THR A 149 4.00 -2.86 13.14
CA THR A 149 3.82 -2.07 11.91
C THR A 149 4.99 -2.22 10.95
N SER A 150 6.16 -2.63 11.45
CA SER A 150 7.40 -2.71 10.70
C SER A 150 7.63 -4.06 10.01
N ALA A 151 6.70 -5.01 10.11
CA ALA A 151 6.80 -6.33 9.47
C ALA A 151 7.16 -6.25 7.98
N ALA A 152 6.49 -5.36 7.24
CA ALA A 152 6.78 -5.12 5.83
C ALA A 152 8.18 -4.50 5.62
N LYS A 153 8.60 -3.56 6.47
CA LYS A 153 9.92 -2.94 6.39
C LYS A 153 11.04 -3.95 6.62
N CYS A 154 10.89 -4.82 7.61
CA CYS A 154 11.81 -5.92 7.89
C CYS A 154 11.90 -6.88 6.70
N GLY A 155 10.75 -7.31 6.15
CA GLY A 155 10.69 -8.19 4.98
C GLY A 155 11.31 -7.57 3.72
N ASN A 156 11.16 -6.26 3.52
CA ASN A 156 11.73 -5.53 2.39
C ASN A 156 13.28 -5.55 2.37
N GLY A 157 13.93 -5.72 3.53
CA GLY A 157 15.38 -5.93 3.61
C GLY A 157 15.85 -7.14 2.79
N GLY A 158 15.10 -8.25 2.84
CA GLY A 158 15.37 -9.45 2.03
C GLY A 158 15.09 -9.23 0.54
N ILE A 159 14.02 -8.49 0.21
CA ILE A 159 13.60 -8.22 -1.17
C ILE A 159 14.61 -7.33 -1.92
N SER A 160 15.34 -6.47 -1.20
CA SER A 160 16.37 -5.61 -1.79
C SER A 160 17.38 -6.38 -2.65
N ARG A 161 17.67 -7.63 -2.31
CA ARG A 161 18.62 -8.51 -3.01
C ARG A 161 18.14 -8.94 -4.39
N ILE A 162 16.83 -9.08 -4.59
CA ILE A 162 16.23 -9.55 -5.86
C ILE A 162 15.65 -8.41 -6.69
N ARG A 163 15.50 -7.20 -6.11
CA ARG A 163 14.89 -6.05 -6.76
C ARG A 163 15.53 -5.72 -8.11
N LYS A 164 16.87 -5.74 -8.19
CA LYS A 164 17.62 -5.45 -9.42
C LYS A 164 17.35 -6.48 -10.51
N ALA A 165 17.31 -7.77 -10.17
CA ALA A 165 17.00 -8.82 -11.14
C ALA A 165 15.58 -8.65 -11.70
N VAL A 166 14.60 -8.37 -10.83
CA VAL A 166 13.20 -8.17 -11.22
C VAL A 166 13.00 -6.93 -12.09
N SER A 167 13.76 -5.85 -11.89
CA SER A 167 13.65 -4.65 -12.75
C SER A 167 14.10 -4.88 -14.20
N TYR A 168 14.90 -5.91 -14.48
CA TYR A 168 15.33 -6.27 -15.85
C TYR A 168 14.51 -7.40 -16.47
N MET A 169 13.58 -8.01 -15.72
CA MET A 169 12.68 -9.02 -16.28
C MET A 169 11.48 -8.34 -16.94
N GLY A 170 11.43 -8.37 -18.27
CA GLY A 170 10.27 -7.95 -19.03
C GLY A 170 9.06 -8.82 -18.66
N GLN A 171 7.93 -8.18 -18.35
CA GLN A 171 6.67 -8.90 -18.17
C GLN A 171 6.20 -9.33 -19.56
N THR A 172 6.34 -10.60 -19.89
CA THR A 172 5.71 -11.22 -21.06
C THR A 172 4.20 -11.32 -20.86
#